data_AF-A0AAV1DS67-F1
#
_entry.id   AF-A0AAV1DS67-F1
#
_cell.length_a   1.000
_cell.length_b   1.000
_cell.length_c   1.000
_cell.angle_alpha   90.00
_cell.angle_beta   90.00
_cell.angle_gamma   90.00
#
_symmetry.space_group_name_H-M   'P 1'
#
loop_
_entity.id
_entity.type
_entity.pdbx_description
1 polymer ?
#
loop_
_entity_poly.entity_id
_entity_poly.type
_entity_poly.pdbx_seq_one_letter_code
_entity_poly.pdbx_strand_id
1 'polypeptide(L)' 'MGYVQEARENHVKKKVEEALRSKMKQKALKACDLYTSKYAECAVGRTLSVVWQCRKQAKELNECLHQL' A
#
# COMPACT_ATOMS: atom_id res chain seq x y z
N MET A 1 15.48 31.87 12.09
CA MET A 1 14.89 30.98 11.05
C MET A 1 13.39 31.19 11.09
N GLY A 2 12.79 31.68 10.01
CA GLY A 2 11.41 32.17 10.01
C GLY A 2 10.39 31.05 9.88
N TYR A 3 9.28 31.15 10.62
CA TYR A 3 8.14 30.23 10.61
C TYR A 3 7.59 29.90 9.20
N VAL A 4 7.75 30.82 8.25
CA VAL A 4 7.34 30.66 6.83
C VAL A 4 8.23 29.66 6.08
N GLN A 5 9.53 29.60 6.40
CA GLN A 5 10.47 28.67 5.78
C GLN A 5 10.21 27.24 6.26
N GLU A 6 9.97 27.06 7.56
CA GLU A 6 9.68 25.74 8.14
C GLU A 6 8.35 25.15 7.63
N ALA A 7 7.31 25.97 7.45
CA ALA A 7 6.04 25.52 6.86
C ALA A 7 6.22 25.04 5.40
N ARG A 8 7.04 25.73 4.61
CA ARG A 8 7.34 25.36 3.22
C ARG A 8 8.15 24.06 3.15
N GLU A 9 9.17 23.92 4.01
CA GLU A 9 9.96 22.68 4.11
C GLU A 9 9.11 21.48 4.52
N ASN A 10 8.23 21.64 5.50
CA ASN A 10 7.33 20.57 5.95
C ASN A 10 6.34 20.16 4.87
N HIS A 11 5.80 21.13 4.10
CA HIS A 11 4.93 20.83 2.97
C HIS A 11 5.65 20.04 1.87
N VAL A 12 6.89 20.40 1.54
CA VAL A 12 7.70 19.66 0.56
C VAL A 12 8.02 18.26 1.07
N LYS A 13 8.42 18.10 2.33
CA LYS A 13 8.67 16.77 2.95
C LYS A 13 7.45 15.87 2.86
N LYS A 14 6.24 16.37 3.17
CA LYS A 14 4.99 15.62 3.04
C LYS A 14 4.73 15.17 1.60
N LYS A 15 4.90 16.07 0.61
CA LYS A 15 4.71 15.71 -0.81
C LYS A 15 5.70 14.64 -1.28
N VAL A 16 6.95 14.70 -0.82
CA VAL A 16 7.96 13.70 -1.15
C VAL A 16 7.63 12.34 -0.52
N GLU A 17 7.23 12.32 0.76
CA GLU A 17 6.74 11.12 1.45
C GLU A 17 5.53 10.49 0.74
N GLU A 18 4.54 11.28 0.36
CA GLU A 18 3.36 10.80 -0.38
C GLU A 18 3.75 10.21 -1.74
N ALA A 19 4.65 10.88 -2.47
CA ALA A 19 5.14 10.41 -3.76
C ALA A 19 5.97 9.11 -3.61
N LEU A 20 6.80 9.02 -2.57
CA LEU A 20 7.60 7.85 -2.26
C LEU A 20 6.70 6.67 -1.87
N ARG A 21 5.71 6.90 -1.02
CA ARG A 21 4.71 5.90 -0.61
C ARG A 21 3.94 5.37 -1.82
N SER A 22 3.54 6.24 -2.75
CA SER A 22 2.85 5.83 -3.97
C SER A 22 3.74 4.96 -4.87
N LYS A 23 5.00 5.36 -5.08
CA LYS A 23 5.98 4.58 -5.87
C LYS A 23 6.29 3.24 -5.23
N MET A 24 6.51 3.19 -3.91
CA MET A 24 6.78 1.95 -3.19
C MET A 24 5.58 1.01 -3.21
N LYS A 25 4.35 1.53 -3.05
CA LYS A 25 3.14 0.72 -3.18
C LYS A 25 3.02 0.07 -4.56
N GLN A 26 3.26 0.81 -5.63
CA GLN A 26 3.25 0.25 -6.99
C GLN A 26 4.33 -0.82 -7.19
N LYS A 27 5.54 -0.57 -6.67
CA LYS A 27 6.64 -1.55 -6.74
C LYS A 27 6.33 -2.81 -5.96
N ALA A 28 5.77 -2.67 -4.75
CA ALA A 28 5.44 -3.79 -3.89
C ALA A 28 4.30 -4.64 -4.46
N LEU A 29 3.28 -4.01 -5.04
CA LEU A 29 2.19 -4.72 -5.72
C LEU A 29 2.70 -5.50 -6.95
N LYS A 30 3.66 -4.97 -7.71
CA LYS A 30 4.28 -5.68 -8.83
C LYS A 30 5.16 -6.85 -8.38
N ALA A 31 5.88 -6.70 -7.27
CA ALA A 31 6.72 -7.78 -6.74
C ALA A 31 5.88 -8.93 -6.16
N CYS A 32 4.75 -8.60 -5.54
CA CYS A 32 3.79 -9.55 -4.97
C CYS A 32 2.59 -9.81 -5.90
N ASP A 33 2.77 -9.69 -7.22
CA ASP A 33 1.68 -9.74 -8.19
C ASP A 33 0.88 -11.05 -8.09
N LEU A 34 1.57 -12.19 -7.95
CA LEU A 34 0.95 -13.50 -7.76
C LEU A 34 -0.03 -13.56 -6.57
N TYR A 35 0.38 -13.00 -5.42
CA TYR A 35 -0.46 -12.98 -4.22
C TYR A 35 -1.57 -11.93 -4.34
N THR A 36 -1.27 -10.83 -5.04
CA THR A 36 -2.24 -9.76 -5.34
C THR A 36 -3.35 -10.28 -6.24
N SER A 37 -3.02 -11.06 -7.28
CA SER A 37 -4.01 -11.70 -8.16
C SER A 37 -4.90 -12.65 -7.38
N LYS A 38 -4.33 -13.56 -6.56
CA LYS A 38 -5.10 -14.49 -5.73
C LYS A 38 -6.05 -13.79 -4.76
N TYR A 39 -5.58 -12.70 -4.13
CA TYR A 39 -6.43 -11.88 -3.27
C TYR A 39 -7.52 -11.16 -4.06
N ALA A 40 -7.20 -10.61 -5.24
CA ALA A 40 -8.15 -9.96 -6.12
C ALA A 40 -9.24 -10.93 -6.59
N GLU A 41 -8.87 -12.14 -7.04
CA GLU A 41 -9.79 -13.22 -7.42
C GLU A 41 -10.73 -13.59 -6.27
N CYS A 42 -10.21 -13.64 -5.03
CA CYS A 42 -11.05 -13.86 -3.86
C CYS A 42 -11.94 -12.65 -3.54
N ALA A 43 -11.47 -11.42 -3.76
CA ALA A 43 -12.25 -10.21 -3.49
C ALA A 43 -13.34 -9.95 -4.55
N VAL A 44 -13.23 -10.53 -5.76
CA VAL A 44 -14.25 -10.39 -6.81
C VAL A 44 -15.61 -10.85 -6.28
N GLY A 45 -16.60 -9.96 -6.34
CA GLY A 45 -17.98 -10.22 -5.91
C GLY A 45 -18.21 -10.20 -4.40
N ARG A 46 -17.20 -9.86 -3.58
CA ARG A 46 -17.30 -9.80 -2.12
C ARG A 46 -17.01 -8.38 -1.62
N THR A 47 -18.05 -7.63 -1.26
CA THR A 47 -17.90 -6.24 -0.76
C THR A 47 -17.73 -6.17 0.76
N LEU A 48 -18.52 -6.95 1.51
CA LEU A 48 -18.52 -6.92 2.98
C LEU A 48 -17.84 -8.14 3.60
N SER A 49 -17.92 -9.29 2.94
CA SER A 49 -17.39 -10.56 3.47
C SER A 49 -15.91 -10.80 3.16
N VAL A 50 -15.26 -9.94 2.36
CA VAL A 50 -13.87 -10.11 1.91
C VAL A 50 -12.88 -10.25 3.05
N VAL A 51 -13.06 -9.50 4.14
CA VAL A 51 -12.15 -9.48 5.30
C VAL A 51 -12.09 -10.85 5.99
N TRP A 52 -13.20 -11.59 5.98
CA TRP A 52 -13.32 -12.90 6.61
C TRP A 52 -13.00 -14.01 5.62
N GLN A 53 -13.62 -13.96 4.44
CA GLN A 53 -13.55 -15.02 3.44
C GLN A 53 -12.19 -15.09 2.74
N CYS A 54 -11.53 -13.94 2.56
CA CYS A 54 -10.23 -13.82 1.89
C CYS A 54 -9.09 -13.59 2.86
N ARG A 55 -9.31 -13.86 4.17
CA ARG A 55 -8.31 -13.64 5.23
C ARG A 55 -7.01 -14.39 4.97
N LYS A 56 -7.08 -15.59 4.38
CA LYS A 56 -5.91 -16.41 4.05
C LYS A 56 -5.06 -15.75 2.97
N GLN A 57 -5.68 -15.38 1.85
CA GLN A 57 -5.02 -14.70 0.72
C GLN A 57 -4.49 -13.31 1.14
N ALA A 58 -5.23 -12.60 1.99
CA ALA A 58 -4.79 -11.34 2.57
C ALA A 58 -3.54 -11.52 3.45
N LYS A 59 -3.45 -12.61 4.21
CA LYS A 59 -2.27 -12.92 5.01
C LYS A 59 -1.05 -13.19 4.12
N GLU A 60 -1.19 -14.03 3.11
CA GLU A 60 -0.09 -14.35 2.17
C GLU A 60 0.39 -13.10 1.43
N LEU A 61 -0.53 -12.22 1.00
CA LEU A 61 -0.18 -10.94 0.40
C LEU A 61 0.57 -10.03 1.39
N ASN A 62 0.10 -9.92 2.62
CA ASN A 62 0.77 -9.11 3.65
C ASN A 62 2.15 -9.68 4.00
N GLU A 63 2.32 -11.00 4.05
CA GLU A 63 3.63 -11.63 4.29
C GLU A 63 4.62 -11.26 3.19
N CYS A 64 4.18 -11.27 1.91
CA CYS A 64 5.01 -10.82 0.79
C CYS A 64 5.34 -9.31 0.89
N LEU A 65 4.35 -8.47 1.22
CA LEU A 65 4.55 -7.02 1.36
C LEU A 65 5.46 -6.65 2.54
N HIS A 66 5.47 -7.46 3.62
CA HIS A 66 6.33 -7.25 4.79
C HIS A 66 7.80 -7.58 4.54
N GLN A 67 8.12 -8.35 3.49
CA GLN A 67 9.48 -8.74 3.13
C GLN A 67 10.18 -7.70 2.23
N LEU A 68 9.47 -6.64 1.80
CA LEU A 68 9.94 -5.57 0.90
C LEU A 68 10.21 -4.26 1.65
#